data_AF-A0A386H0S8-F1
#
_entry.id   AF-A0A386H0S8-F1
#
_cell.length_a   1.000
_cell.length_b   1.000
_cell.length_c   1.000
_cell.angle_alpha   90.00
_cell.angle_beta   90.00
_cell.angle_gamma   90.00
#
_symmetry.space_group_name_H-M   'P 1'
#
loop_
_entity.id
_entity.type
_entity.pdbx_description
1 polymer ?
#
loop_
_entity_poly.entity_id
_entity_poly.type
_entity_poly.pdbx_seq_one_letter_code
_entity_poly.pdbx_strand_id
1 'polypeptide(L)' 'MRILHLFDKYFLILMVIQGGLLGLIDYAKFKRDDNFKLAIRAKFVGIVSILVAIILYLITNFIY' A
#
# COMPACT_ATOMS: atom_id res chain seq x y z
N MET A 1 -19.88 -3.49 15.72
CA MET A 1 -18.92 -4.04 14.74
C MET A 1 -19.04 -3.46 13.31
N ARG A 2 -20.14 -2.80 12.89
CA ARG A 2 -20.24 -2.17 11.55
C ARG A 2 -19.23 -1.04 11.29
N ILE A 3 -18.85 -0.30 12.34
CA ILE A 3 -17.86 0.79 12.28
C ILE A 3 -16.44 0.24 12.06
N LEU A 4 -16.10 -0.90 12.67
CA LEU A 4 -14.80 -1.57 12.46
C LEU A 4 -14.67 -2.02 11.01
N HIS A 5 -15.71 -2.67 10.46
CA HIS A 5 -15.71 -3.10 9.06
C HIS A 5 -15.61 -1.93 8.06
N LEU A 6 -16.20 -0.78 8.40
CA LEU A 6 -16.04 0.44 7.61
C LEU A 6 -14.58 0.92 7.66
N PHE A 7 -13.99 0.96 8.86
CA PHE A 7 -12.60 1.36 9.07
C PHE A 7 -11.62 0.45 8.33
N ASP A 8 -11.87 -0.87 8.31
CA ASP A 8 -11.05 -1.84 7.58
C ASP A 8 -11.07 -1.59 6.06
N LYS A 9 -12.26 -1.28 5.50
CA LYS A 9 -12.38 -0.92 4.07
C LYS A 9 -11.69 0.41 3.76
N TYR A 10 -11.87 1.43 4.61
CA TYR A 10 -11.19 2.71 4.44
C TYR A 10 -9.67 2.56 4.53
N PHE A 11 -9.18 1.78 5.50
CA PHE A 11 -7.76 1.47 5.65
C PHE A 11 -7.21 0.77 4.40
N LEU A 12 -7.91 -0.24 3.87
CA LEU A 12 -7.50 -0.91 2.65
C LEU A 12 -7.41 0.06 1.46
N ILE A 13 -8.43 0.91 1.27
CA ILE A 13 -8.43 1.92 0.20
C ILE A 13 -7.26 2.89 0.34
N LEU A 14 -7.01 3.39 1.56
CA LEU A 14 -5.90 4.31 1.83
C LEU A 14 -4.55 3.65 1.56
N MET A 15 -4.37 2.38 1.93
CA MET A 15 -3.14 1.62 1.65
C MET A 15 -2.92 1.38 0.15
N VAL A 16 -3.99 1.15 -0.62
CA VAL A 16 -3.91 1.05 -2.09
C VAL A 16 -3.50 2.39 -2.70
N ILE A 17 -4.11 3.49 -2.26
CA ILE A 17 -3.75 4.84 -2.73
C ILE A 17 -2.27 5.14 -2.38
N GLN A 18 -1.86 4.91 -1.14
CA GLN A 18 -0.49 5.14 -0.68
C GLN A 18 0.51 4.29 -1.48
N GLY A 19 0.26 2.98 -1.63
CA GLY A 19 1.16 2.10 -2.37
C GLY A 19 1.22 2.45 -3.86
N GLY A 20 0.12 2.94 -4.44
CA GLY A 20 0.08 3.49 -5.80
C GLY A 20 0.92 4.77 -5.94
N LEU A 21 0.79 5.71 -5.00
CA LEU A 21 1.58 6.94 -5.00
C LEU A 21 3.08 6.65 -4.85
N LEU A 22 3.47 5.74 -3.95
CA LEU A 22 4.86 5.28 -3.79
C LEU A 22 5.39 4.61 -5.07
N GLY A 23 4.58 3.75 -5.69
CA GLY A 23 4.96 3.01 -6.88
C GLY A 23 5.02 3.85 -8.17
N LEU A 24 4.28 4.97 -8.24
CA LEU A 24 4.20 5.81 -9.44
C LEU A 24 4.95 7.12 -9.27
N ILE A 25 4.64 7.92 -8.25
CA ILE A 25 5.21 9.26 -8.06
C ILE A 25 6.64 9.15 -7.54
N ASP A 26 6.85 8.42 -6.44
CA ASP A 26 8.18 8.32 -5.84
C ASP A 26 9.13 7.51 -6.74
N TYR A 27 8.64 6.44 -7.36
CA TYR A 27 9.40 5.73 -8.39
C TYR A 27 9.82 6.63 -9.55
N ALA A 28 8.89 7.41 -10.12
CA ALA A 28 9.20 8.32 -11.23
C ALA A 28 10.18 9.43 -10.82
N LYS A 29 10.03 9.96 -9.60
CA LYS A 29 10.93 10.97 -9.04
C LYS A 29 12.34 10.42 -8.85
N PHE A 30 12.48 9.27 -8.18
CA PHE A 30 13.79 8.65 -7.95
C PHE A 30 14.46 8.16 -9.24
N LYS A 31 13.67 7.75 -10.24
CA LYS A 31 14.19 7.42 -11.58
C LYS A 31 14.72 8.67 -12.29
N ARG A 32 14.10 9.84 -12.09
CA ARG A 32 14.54 11.11 -12.67
C ARG A 32 15.80 11.66 -12.01
N ASP A 33 15.97 11.39 -10.72
CA ASP A 33 17.15 11.79 -9.93
C ASP A 33 18.30 10.76 -10.00
N ASP A 34 18.27 9.85 -10.99
CA ASP A 34 19.24 8.76 -11.23
C ASP A 34 19.46 7.82 -10.01
N ASN A 35 18.51 7.82 -9.08
CA ASN A 35 18.60 7.09 -7.82
C ASN A 35 17.83 5.76 -7.90
N PHE A 36 18.35 4.86 -8.75
CA PHE A 36 17.67 3.61 -9.11
C PHE A 36 17.40 2.68 -7.92
N LYS A 37 18.31 2.66 -6.93
CA LYS A 37 18.16 1.85 -5.71
C LYS A 37 16.97 2.31 -4.87
N LEU A 38 16.76 3.62 -4.75
CA LEU A 38 15.61 4.20 -4.05
C LEU A 38 14.32 4.00 -4.85
N ALA A 39 14.38 4.11 -6.19
CA ALA A 39 13.22 3.84 -7.05
C ALA A 39 12.70 2.40 -6.85
N ILE A 40 13.58 1.39 -6.92
CA ILE A 40 13.20 -0.01 -6.71
C ILE A 40 12.65 -0.22 -5.29
N ARG A 41 13.29 0.38 -4.27
CA ARG A 41 12.81 0.29 -2.88
C ARG A 41 11.43 0.91 -2.71
N ALA A 42 11.15 2.06 -3.30
CA ALA A 42 9.84 2.71 -3.22
C ALA A 42 8.74 1.84 -3.84
N LYS A 43 9.01 1.25 -5.02
CA LYS A 43 8.09 0.32 -5.68
C LYS A 43 7.87 -0.95 -4.85
N PHE A 44 8.94 -1.51 -4.27
CA PHE A 44 8.85 -2.70 -3.41
C PHE A 44 8.04 -2.42 -2.14
N VAL A 45 8.31 -1.30 -1.45
CA VAL A 45 7.57 -0.89 -0.25
C VAL A 45 6.09 -0.70 -0.60
N GLY A 46 5.76 0.02 -1.67
CA GLY A 46 4.37 0.20 -2.08
C GLY A 46 3.63 -1.11 -2.33
N ILE A 47 4.26 -2.06 -3.04
CA ILE A 47 3.66 -3.37 -3.32
C ILE A 47 3.48 -4.20 -2.03
N VAL A 48 4.51 -4.24 -1.17
CA VAL A 48 4.46 -5.00 0.09
C VAL A 48 3.41 -4.42 1.04
N SER A 49 3.30 -3.09 1.14
CA SER A 49 2.28 -2.42 1.96
C SER A 49 0.87 -2.80 1.52
N ILE A 50 0.60 -2.83 0.21
CA ILE A 50 -0.69 -3.26 -0.34
C ILE A 50 -0.97 -4.73 -0.01
N LEU A 51 0.01 -5.61 -0.22
CA LEU A 51 -0.12 -7.04 0.10
C LEU A 51 -0.45 -7.27 1.57
N VAL A 52 0.26 -6.62 2.48
CA VAL A 52 0.01 -6.72 3.93
C VAL A 52 -1.39 -6.22 4.27
N ALA A 53 -1.82 -5.09 3.69
CA ALA A 53 -3.16 -4.55 3.92
C ALA A 53 -4.27 -5.51 3.45
N ILE A 54 -4.08 -6.16 2.29
CA ILE A 54 -5.02 -7.17 1.79
C ILE A 54 -5.09 -8.38 2.73
N ILE A 55 -3.94 -8.89 3.17
CA ILE A 55 -3.89 -10.04 4.11
C ILE A 55 -4.62 -9.69 5.41
N LEU A 56 -4.34 -8.51 5.98
CA LEU A 56 -5.00 -8.05 7.20
C LEU A 56 -6.51 -7.92 7.01
N TYR A 57 -6.97 -7.36 5.88
CA TYR A 57 -8.39 -7.24 5.58
C TYR A 57 -9.07 -8.62 5.48
N LEU A 58 -8.42 -9.59 4.83
CA LEU A 58 -8.94 -10.96 4.72
C LEU A 58 -9.01 -11.65 6.08
N ILE A 59 -7.97 -11.51 6.91
CA ILE A 59 -7.94 -12.05 8.27
C ILE A 59 -9.10 -11.48 9.09
N THR A 60 -9.27 -10.15 9.07
CA THR A 60 -10.38 -9.51 9.81
C THR A 60 -11.74 -9.96 9.30
N ASN A 61 -11.91 -10.15 7.99
CA ASN A 61 -13.20 -10.55 7.42
C ASN A 61 -13.53 -12.05 7.56
N PHE A 62 -12.53 -12.92 7.75
CA PHE A 62 -12.73 -14.37 7.91
C PHE A 62 -12.74 -14.81 9.38
N ILE A 63 -11.98 -14.14 10.26
CA ILE A 63 -11.81 -14.54 11.66
C ILE A 63 -12.78 -13.80 12.60
N TYR A 64 -13.15 -12.56 12.26
CA TYR A 64 -14.08 -11.73 13.04
C TYR A 64 -15.38 -11.48 12.27
#